data_AF-A0A0P7C7A0-F1
#
_entry.id   AF-A0A0P7C7A0-F1
#
_cell.length_a   1.000
_cell.length_b   1.000
_cell.length_c   1.000
_cell.angle_alpha   90.00
_cell.angle_beta   90.00
_cell.angle_gamma   90.00
#
_symmetry.space_group_name_H-M   'P 1'
#
loop_
_entity.id
_entity.type
_entity.pdbx_description
1 polymer ?
#
loop_
_entity_poly.entity_id
_entity_poly.type
_entity_poly.pdbx_seq_one_letter_code
_entity_poly.pdbx_strand_id
1 'polypeptide(L)'
;MGLKNSLSDLFKLGEIKDSVIKLIEAKFELKKLEIQEKIERAVADAVFRFIFLVLASVAMVFLLMIAAWGLNQWLGTPWGYVIIFAVLLISLAIIYSKRDTIKTAIREVIQKEMDAMDS
;
A
#
# COMPACT_ATOMS: atom_id res chain seq x y z
N MET A 1 37.57 -55.18 -4.11
CA MET A 1 37.68 -53.85 -3.47
C MET A 1 36.63 -52.82 -3.96
N GLY A 2 35.95 -52.98 -5.10
CA GLY A 2 35.01 -51.97 -5.62
C GLY A 2 33.67 -51.81 -4.88
N LEU A 3 33.10 -52.88 -4.30
CA LEU A 3 31.78 -52.83 -3.66
C LEU A 3 31.72 -51.95 -2.39
N LYS A 4 32.83 -51.85 -1.64
CA LYS A 4 32.89 -51.01 -0.43
C LYS A 4 32.88 -49.51 -0.75
N ASN A 5 33.45 -49.10 -1.90
CA ASN A 5 33.48 -47.70 -2.30
C ASN A 5 32.10 -47.21 -2.78
N SER A 6 31.39 -48.00 -3.59
CA SER A 6 30.04 -47.63 -4.04
C SER A 6 29.02 -47.55 -2.90
N LEU A 7 29.16 -48.38 -1.86
CA LEU A 7 28.32 -48.29 -0.66
C LEU A 7 28.61 -47.03 0.16
N SER A 8 29.87 -46.60 0.24
CA SER A 8 30.26 -45.34 0.90
C SER A 8 29.75 -44.12 0.13
N ASP A 9 29.81 -44.13 -1.20
CA ASP A 9 29.31 -43.04 -2.03
C ASP A 9 27.78 -42.91 -1.98
N LEU A 10 27.06 -44.03 -1.87
CA LEU A 10 25.60 -44.04 -1.65
C LEU A 10 25.22 -43.45 -0.28
N PHE A 11 25.97 -43.76 0.78
CA PHE A 11 25.76 -43.15 2.11
C PHE A 11 26.02 -41.64 2.09
N LYS A 12 27.11 -41.19 1.46
CA LYS A 12 27.42 -39.76 1.30
C LYS A 12 26.37 -39.02 0.49
N LEU A 13 25.86 -39.63 -0.58
CA LEU A 13 24.74 -39.07 -1.36
C LEU A 13 23.47 -38.92 -0.53
N GLY A 14 23.17 -39.89 0.36
CA GLY A 14 22.07 -39.80 1.31
C GLY A 14 22.21 -38.65 2.30
N GLU A 15 23.39 -38.51 2.93
CA GLU A 15 23.68 -37.43 3.88
C GLU A 15 23.62 -36.03 3.24
N ILE A 16 24.14 -35.89 2.02
CA ILE A 16 24.08 -34.63 1.27
C ILE A 16 22.64 -34.31 0.89
N LYS A 17 21.87 -35.29 0.41
CA LYS A 17 20.45 -35.13 0.08
C LYS A 17 19.66 -34.66 1.29
N ASP A 18 19.82 -35.30 2.45
CA ASP A 18 19.10 -34.93 3.67
C ASP A 18 19.49 -33.52 4.16
N SER A 19 20.77 -33.15 4.03
CA SER A 19 21.24 -31.81 4.36
C SER A 19 20.63 -30.75 3.43
N VAL A 20 20.56 -31.02 2.13
CA VAL A 20 19.94 -30.14 1.13
C VAL A 20 18.43 -30.01 1.36
N ILE A 21 17.74 -31.11 1.68
CA ILE A 21 16.31 -31.09 2.00
C ILE A 21 16.05 -30.21 3.24
N LYS A 22 16.82 -30.39 4.32
CA LYS A 22 16.73 -29.54 5.52
C LYS A 22 16.97 -28.07 5.22
N LEU A 23 17.91 -27.74 4.33
CA LEU A 23 18.17 -26.37 3.90
C LEU A 23 17.00 -25.79 3.08
N ILE A 24 16.37 -26.60 2.23
CA ILE A 24 15.20 -26.19 1.46
C ILE A 24 14.01 -25.95 2.39
N GLU A 25 13.77 -26.84 3.36
CA GLU A 25 12.74 -26.68 4.38
C GLU A 25 12.96 -25.40 5.19
N ALA A 26 14.18 -25.16 5.68
CA ALA A 26 14.52 -23.94 6.41
C ALA A 26 14.31 -22.68 5.55
N LYS A 27 14.69 -22.69 4.28
CA LYS A 27 14.44 -21.57 3.35
C LYS A 27 12.95 -21.36 3.09
N PHE A 28 12.16 -22.42 3.04
CA PHE A 28 10.72 -22.33 2.85
C PHE A 28 10.03 -21.75 4.08
N GLU A 29 10.43 -22.19 5.28
CA GLU A 29 9.94 -21.63 6.54
C GLU A 29 10.28 -20.16 6.68
N LEU A 30 11.53 -19.77 6.40
CA LEU A 30 11.96 -18.37 6.38
C LEU A 30 11.11 -17.54 5.41
N LYS A 31 10.92 -18.02 4.18
CA LYS A 31 10.12 -17.31 3.17
C LYS A 31 8.65 -17.19 3.57
N LYS A 32 8.08 -18.20 4.22
CA LYS A 32 6.72 -18.14 4.77
C LYS A 32 6.62 -17.07 5.85
N LEU A 33 7.62 -17.00 6.73
CA LEU A 33 7.70 -16.01 7.80
C LEU A 33 7.81 -14.59 7.26
N GLU A 34 8.70 -14.36 6.28
CA GLU A 34 8.85 -13.08 5.59
C GLU A 34 7.55 -12.62 4.91
N ILE A 35 6.85 -13.53 4.23
CA ILE A 35 5.55 -13.24 3.60
C ILE A 35 4.52 -12.87 4.66
N GLN A 36 4.46 -13.61 5.77
CA GLN A 36 3.56 -13.32 6.87
C GLN A 36 3.84 -11.94 7.48
N GLU A 37 5.09 -11.63 7.78
CA GLU A 37 5.48 -10.33 8.34
C GLU A 37 5.14 -9.18 7.37
N LYS A 38 5.41 -9.37 6.07
CA LYS A 38 5.06 -8.38 5.03
C LYS A 38 3.55 -8.16 4.94
N ILE A 39 2.75 -9.22 5.04
CA ILE A 39 1.29 -9.13 5.05
C ILE A 39 0.81 -8.44 6.33
N GLU A 40 1.30 -8.84 7.50
CA GLU A 40 0.92 -8.23 8.78
C GLU A 40 1.20 -6.72 8.79
N ARG A 41 2.38 -6.32 8.33
CA ARG A 41 2.75 -4.91 8.21
C ARG A 41 1.88 -4.17 7.20
N ALA A 42 1.65 -4.74 6.02
CA ALA A 42 0.81 -4.14 5.00
C ALA A 42 -0.65 -3.97 5.47
N VAL A 43 -1.18 -4.96 6.18
CA VAL A 43 -2.54 -4.93 6.75
C VAL A 43 -2.61 -3.88 7.86
N ALA A 44 -1.66 -3.84 8.78
CA ALA A 44 -1.62 -2.84 9.84
C ALA A 44 -1.57 -1.41 9.27
N ASP A 45 -0.69 -1.16 8.29
CA ASP A 45 -0.60 0.12 7.61
C ASP A 45 -1.88 0.47 6.85
N ALA A 46 -2.50 -0.50 6.17
CA ALA A 46 -3.75 -0.30 5.46
C ALA A 46 -4.90 0.07 6.41
N VAL A 47 -5.01 -0.63 7.55
CA VAL A 47 -6.02 -0.36 8.58
C VAL A 47 -5.81 1.04 9.17
N PHE A 48 -4.57 1.40 9.53
CA PHE A 48 -4.27 2.72 10.04
C PHE A 48 -4.62 3.82 9.02
N ARG A 49 -4.18 3.68 7.76
CA ARG A 49 -4.52 4.64 6.70
C ARG A 49 -6.02 4.73 6.46
N PHE A 50 -6.75 3.62 6.52
CA PHE A 50 -8.18 3.61 6.37
C PHE A 50 -8.88 4.38 7.50
N ILE A 51 -8.53 4.09 8.75
CA ILE A 51 -9.05 4.81 9.92
C ILE A 51 -8.72 6.31 9.81
N PHE A 52 -7.48 6.63 9.48
CA PHE A 52 -7.04 8.00 9.29
C PHE A 52 -7.83 8.72 8.19
N LEU A 53 -8.04 8.08 7.03
CA LEU A 53 -8.82 8.64 5.93
C LEU A 53 -10.27 8.93 6.34
N VAL A 54 -10.90 8.00 7.06
CA VAL A 54 -12.26 8.20 7.60
C VAL A 54 -12.26 9.41 8.53
N LEU A 55 -11.36 9.47 9.51
CA LEU A 55 -11.28 10.58 10.46
C LEU A 55 -11.00 11.93 9.77
N ALA A 56 -10.05 11.93 8.83
CA ALA A 56 -9.70 13.10 8.04
C ALA A 56 -10.87 13.58 7.18
N SER A 57 -11.62 12.68 6.57
CA SER A 57 -12.82 13.03 5.79
C SER A 57 -13.88 13.69 6.65
N VAL A 58 -14.13 13.18 7.85
CA VAL A 58 -15.09 13.76 8.80
C VAL A 58 -14.62 15.16 9.22
N ALA A 59 -13.35 15.30 9.60
CA ALA A 59 -12.76 16.59 9.96
C ALA A 59 -12.85 17.61 8.80
N MET A 60 -12.63 17.17 7.56
CA MET A 60 -12.74 17.99 6.37
C MET A 60 -14.16 18.52 6.17
N VAL A 61 -15.20 17.69 6.39
CA VAL A 61 -16.60 18.14 6.32
C VAL A 61 -16.85 19.25 7.34
N PHE A 62 -16.40 19.09 8.59
CA PHE A 62 -16.54 20.13 9.61
C PHE A 62 -15.79 21.42 9.24
N LEU A 63 -14.58 21.30 8.68
CA LEU A 63 -13.81 22.46 8.22
C LEU A 63 -14.58 23.24 7.14
N LEU A 64 -15.16 22.54 6.16
CA LEU A 64 -16.01 23.15 5.13
C LEU A 64 -17.26 23.80 5.73
N MET A 65 -17.88 23.21 6.75
CA MET A 65 -19.01 23.82 7.46
C MET A 65 -18.61 25.11 8.17
N ILE A 66 -17.45 25.13 8.84
CA ILE A 66 -16.92 26.34 9.49
C ILE A 66 -16.65 27.43 8.45
N ALA A 67 -16.04 27.07 7.32
CA ALA A 67 -15.81 28.00 6.22
C ALA A 67 -17.13 28.55 5.66
N ALA A 68 -18.16 27.71 5.52
CA ALA A 68 -19.49 28.12 5.05
C ALA A 68 -20.12 29.12 6.01
N TRP A 69 -20.01 28.83 7.31
CA TRP A 69 -20.50 29.71 8.36
C TRP A 69 -19.77 31.04 8.37
N GLY A 70 -18.43 31.05 8.23
CA GLY A 70 -17.65 32.29 8.10
C GLY A 70 -18.07 33.13 6.89
N LEU A 71 -18.32 32.48 5.75
CA LEU A 71 -18.87 33.14 4.56
C LEU A 71 -20.27 33.72 4.81
N ASN A 72 -21.14 32.99 5.53
CA ASN A 72 -22.47 33.51 5.88
C ASN A 72 -22.39 34.77 6.73
N GLN A 73 -21.48 34.81 7.71
CA GLN A 73 -21.27 36.00 8.55
C GLN A 73 -20.80 37.19 7.71
N TRP A 74 -19.93 36.96 6.73
CA TRP A 74 -19.43 38.01 5.85
C TRP A 74 -20.50 38.51 4.86
N LEU A 75 -21.33 37.62 4.33
CA LEU A 75 -22.36 37.92 3.35
C LEU A 75 -23.68 38.43 3.98
N GLY A 76 -23.84 38.30 5.30
CA GLY A 76 -25.07 38.63 6.03
C GLY A 76 -26.28 37.76 5.65
N THR A 77 -26.09 36.75 4.81
CA THR A 77 -27.14 35.87 4.26
C THR A 77 -26.63 34.43 4.20
N PRO A 78 -27.49 33.40 4.32
CA PRO A 78 -27.08 32.00 4.46
C PRO A 78 -26.62 31.34 3.14
N TRP A 79 -25.94 32.08 2.26
CA TRP A 79 -25.49 31.62 0.94
C TRP A 79 -24.11 30.96 0.95
N GLY A 80 -23.33 31.08 2.02
CA GLY A 80 -22.00 30.48 2.18
C GLY A 80 -21.99 28.97 1.97
N TYR A 81 -23.04 28.25 2.37
CA TYR A 81 -23.16 26.81 2.08
C TYR A 81 -23.31 26.51 0.58
N VAL A 82 -24.11 27.32 -0.13
CA VAL A 82 -24.33 27.19 -1.58
C VAL A 82 -23.05 27.51 -2.34
N ILE A 83 -22.31 28.54 -1.89
CA ILE A 83 -21.03 28.93 -2.49
C ILE A 83 -20.01 27.81 -2.33
N ILE A 84 -19.86 27.26 -1.13
CA ILE A 84 -18.92 26.14 -0.90
C ILE A 84 -19.33 24.91 -1.72
N PHE A 85 -20.62 24.62 -1.81
CA PHE A 85 -21.11 23.53 -2.65
C PHE A 85 -20.77 23.75 -4.13
N ALA A 86 -20.95 24.96 -4.66
CA ALA A 86 -20.57 25.30 -6.02
C ALA A 86 -19.05 25.16 -6.25
N VAL A 87 -18.23 25.63 -5.30
CA VAL A 87 -16.76 25.47 -5.36
C VAL A 87 -16.36 24.00 -5.38
N LEU A 88 -17.01 23.15 -4.59
CA LEU A 88 -16.76 21.69 -4.60
C LEU A 88 -17.14 21.05 -5.94
N LEU A 89 -18.27 21.42 -6.54
CA LEU A 89 -18.67 20.92 -7.85
C LEU A 89 -17.71 21.35 -8.96
N ILE A 90 -17.24 22.60 -8.93
CA ILE A 90 -16.25 23.10 -9.89
C ILE A 90 -14.93 22.35 -9.72
N SER A 91 -14.48 22.16 -8.48
CA SER A 91 -13.26 21.41 -8.18
C SER A 91 -13.36 19.96 -8.68
N LEU A 92 -14.51 19.32 -8.46
CA LEU A 92 -14.78 17.97 -8.94
C LEU A 92 -14.78 17.89 -10.47
N ALA A 93 -15.39 18.87 -11.14
CA ALA A 93 -15.39 18.95 -12.60
C ALA A 93 -13.99 19.12 -13.18
N ILE A 94 -13.14 19.94 -12.54
CA ILE A 94 -11.74 20.14 -12.93
C ILE A 94 -10.95 18.83 -12.78
N ILE A 95 -11.11 18.15 -11.64
CA ILE A 95 -10.45 16.85 -11.38
C ILE A 95 -10.90 15.82 -12.41
N TYR A 96 -12.20 15.74 -12.68
CA TYR A 96 -12.76 14.81 -13.67
C TYR A 96 -12.25 15.11 -15.09
N SER A 97 -12.12 16.38 -15.45
CA SER A 97 -11.56 16.80 -16.74
C SER A 97 -10.07 16.43 -16.87
N LYS A 98 -9.30 16.56 -15.78
CA LYS A 98 -7.88 16.20 -15.72
C LYS A 98 -7.60 14.74 -15.33
N ARG A 99 -8.62 13.87 -15.34
CA ARG A 99 -8.49 12.47 -14.91
C ARG A 99 -7.35 11.74 -15.62
N ASP A 100 -7.12 12.02 -16.89
CA ASP A 100 -6.15 11.31 -17.71
C ASP A 100 -4.72 11.75 -17.34
N THR A 101 -4.50 13.07 -17.10
CA THR A 101 -3.24 13.60 -16.56
C THR A 101 -2.94 13.06 -15.16
N ILE A 102 -3.95 12.98 -14.29
CA ILE A 102 -3.79 12.48 -12.93
C ILE A 102 -3.42 10.99 -12.95
N LYS A 103 -4.06 10.20 -13.81
CA LYS A 103 -3.72 8.77 -14.00
C LYS A 103 -2.27 8.59 -14.47
N THR A 104 -1.82 9.41 -15.42
CA THR A 104 -0.44 9.34 -15.91
C THR A 104 0.56 9.73 -14.82
N ALA A 105 0.30 10.81 -14.07
CA ALA A 105 1.15 11.23 -12.96
C ALA A 105 1.24 10.16 -11.85
N ILE A 106 0.11 9.53 -11.50
CA ILE A 106 0.10 8.41 -10.54
C ILE A 106 0.94 7.24 -11.07
N ARG A 107 0.83 6.93 -12.37
CA ARG A 107 1.59 5.84 -12.99
C ARG A 107 3.09 6.10 -12.96
N GLU A 108 3.52 7.32 -13.27
CA GLU A 108 4.93 7.73 -13.21
C GLU A 108 5.50 7.64 -11.79
N VAL A 109 4.74 8.05 -10.77
CA VAL A 109 5.16 7.94 -9.36
C VAL A 109 5.31 6.48 -8.95
N ILE A 110 4.37 5.61 -9.31
CA ILE A 110 4.45 4.18 -9.00
C ILE A 110 5.64 3.53 -9.70
N GLN A 111 5.89 3.89 -10.96
CA GLN A 111 7.01 3.35 -11.73
C GLN A 111 8.35 3.76 -11.11
N LYS A 112 8.47 5.04 -10.70
CA LYS A 112 9.66 5.55 -10.04
C LYS A 112 9.94 4.86 -8.68
N GLU A 113 8.91 4.60 -7.89
CA GLU A 113 9.05 3.85 -6.62
C GLU A 113 9.41 2.38 -6.86
N MET A 114 8.91 1.75 -7.94
CA MET A 114 9.32 0.39 -8.33
C MET A 114 10.79 0.35 -8.75
N ASP A 115 11.22 1.29 -9.61
CA ASP A 115 12.60 1.36 -10.10
C ASP A 115 13.60 1.66 -8.96
N ALA A 116 13.19 2.44 -7.94
CA ALA A 116 13.99 2.71 -6.74
C ALA A 116 14.09 1.53 -5.76
N MET A 117 13.20 0.54 -5.89
CA MET A 117 13.20 -0.66 -5.04
C MET A 117 14.02 -1.81 -5.65
N ASP A 118 14.19 -1.81 -6.98
CA ASP A 118 15.01 -2.77 -7.74
C ASP A 118 16.49 -2.34 -7.87
N SER A 119 16.85 -1.11 -7.47
CA SER A 119 18.21 -0.54 -7.46
C SER A 119 18.85 -0.62 -6.07
#